data_AF-A0A374JWA6-F1
#
_entry.id   AF-A0A374JWA6-F1
#
_cell.length_a   1.000
_cell.length_b   1.000
_cell.length_c   1.000
_cell.angle_alpha   90.00
_cell.angle_beta   90.00
_cell.angle_gamma   90.00
#
_symmetry.space_group_name_H-M   'P 1'
#
loop_
_entity.id
_entity.type
_entity.pdbx_description
1 polymer ?
#
loop_
_entity_poly.entity_id
_entity_poly.type
_entity_poly.pdbx_seq_one_letter_code
_entity_poly.pdbx_strand_id
1 'polypeptide(L)'
;MKNKKTIVMGIIIGVLLIIIAVMGYVIASGKKGDSVKKETLQETSAGTEEVKSADNTGDTTESSEKQDDQSLDIADDFYAEIGHDTTWEADGKKCATESINIYNNTSASAKDWKLEITYKGTPAVDQIWGGEYKISGKTVSIKAVDYTQEIPAKGSINLGYNFSSDDLDVEKYVLYVNDTQYSGDGLKMVASAPEKTDSNETSGGGKNTESAATEKKNNTNVPGEIPFETHGKLSVKGTDIVDMNGDKYQLKGVSTHGITWFPDYVNKEAFETLRDDWGANLIRLAMYTDTGDSYGYCSGGDKDEILALVDKGVSAATELGMYVIVDWHILSDSDPNNHIDDAKEFFDKVSKKYAAQENVIYEICNEPNGGTQWSSVKSYAETIIPVIRANDKDALIIVGTPNWSQDVDIASQDPITGYDNIMYAVHFYAATHKDDLRNKVKTALDNGLPVFVSEFSLCDASGNGGIDYDSSDEWFELINENNLSYSSWSLCNKNETSALIKSDSTATGSFSDGDLSDTGKYVRDRIMGK
;
A
#
# COMPACT_ATOMS: atom_id res chain seq x y z
N MET A 1 35.01 20.64 34.02
CA MET A 1 34.56 19.23 33.86
C MET A 1 33.04 19.20 33.93
N LYS A 2 32.40 18.53 32.95
CA LYS A 2 31.00 18.08 32.91
C LYS A 2 29.88 19.04 33.38
N ASN A 3 29.30 19.74 32.42
CA ASN A 3 27.91 20.19 32.50
C ASN A 3 26.98 18.96 32.60
N LYS A 4 25.94 19.02 33.44
CA LYS A 4 24.82 18.07 33.40
C LYS A 4 23.70 18.66 32.53
N LYS A 5 23.47 18.08 31.36
CA LYS A 5 22.23 18.25 30.59
C LYS A 5 21.20 17.19 31.03
N THR A 6 19.94 17.57 30.97
CA THR A 6 18.74 16.73 30.83
C THR A 6 18.46 15.66 31.91
N ILE A 7 17.46 15.95 32.74
CA ILE A 7 16.58 14.94 33.34
C ILE A 7 15.22 15.11 32.66
N VAL A 8 14.65 13.99 32.20
CA VAL A 8 13.23 13.61 32.03
C VAL A 8 13.16 12.70 30.79
N MET A 9 13.19 11.39 31.04
CA MET A 9 12.58 10.37 30.19
C MET A 9 12.36 9.14 31.08
N GLY A 10 11.12 8.92 31.50
CA GLY A 10 10.72 7.88 32.45
C GLY A 10 9.22 7.92 32.63
N ILE A 11 8.58 6.74 32.61
CA ILE A 11 7.26 6.51 31.97
C ILE A 11 7.48 6.59 30.44
N ILE A 12 7.39 5.52 29.65
CA ILE A 12 6.51 4.35 29.74
C ILE A 12 7.30 3.03 29.80
N ILE A 13 7.36 2.41 30.98
CA ILE A 13 7.58 0.96 31.14
C ILE A 13 6.27 0.43 31.72
N GLY A 14 5.48 -0.30 30.93
CA GLY A 14 4.16 -0.73 31.41
C GLY A 14 3.30 -1.66 30.54
N VAL A 15 3.59 -1.83 29.23
CA VAL A 15 2.65 -2.55 28.33
C VAL A 15 3.18 -3.90 27.81
N LEU A 16 4.49 -4.03 27.54
CA LEU A 16 5.09 -5.24 26.94
C LEU A 16 5.14 -6.50 27.84
N LEU A 17 4.57 -6.45 29.06
CA LEU A 17 4.49 -7.61 29.97
C LEU A 17 3.09 -8.25 30.06
N ILE A 18 2.06 -7.70 29.41
CA ILE A 18 0.67 -8.19 29.56
C ILE A 18 0.29 -9.21 28.48
N ILE A 19 0.84 -9.11 27.26
CA ILE A 19 0.53 -10.02 26.14
C ILE A 19 0.92 -11.49 26.44
N ILE A 20 1.95 -11.71 27.26
CA ILE A 20 2.43 -13.06 27.63
C ILE A 20 1.40 -13.85 28.47
N ALA A 21 0.44 -13.18 29.13
CA ALA A 21 -0.51 -13.85 30.02
C ALA A 21 -1.67 -14.56 29.30
N VAL A 22 -2.04 -14.14 28.08
CA VAL A 22 -3.25 -14.64 27.39
C VAL A 22 -2.98 -15.93 26.60
N MET A 23 -1.81 -16.07 25.97
CA MET A 23 -1.45 -17.28 25.21
C MET A 23 -1.30 -18.55 26.06
N GLY A 24 -1.10 -18.42 27.37
CA GLY A 24 -0.96 -19.56 28.28
C GLY A 24 -2.25 -20.35 28.55
N TYR A 25 -3.43 -19.77 28.28
CA TYR A 25 -4.71 -20.38 28.71
C TYR A 25 -5.37 -21.27 27.65
N VAL A 26 -5.19 -20.98 26.35
CA VAL A 26 -5.94 -21.65 25.26
C VAL A 26 -5.35 -23.01 24.85
N ILE A 27 -4.07 -23.27 25.13
CA ILE A 27 -3.38 -24.51 24.72
C ILE A 27 -3.73 -25.73 25.63
N ALA A 28 -4.50 -25.53 26.71
CA ALA A 28 -4.72 -26.52 27.76
C ALA A 28 -6.07 -27.26 27.75
N SER A 29 -6.84 -27.27 26.64
CA SER A 29 -8.09 -28.06 26.57
C SER A 29 -8.47 -28.55 25.17
N GLY A 30 -8.03 -29.76 24.80
CA GLY A 30 -8.49 -30.43 23.57
C GLY A 30 -7.80 -31.78 23.31
N LYS A 31 -8.37 -32.90 23.79
CA LYS A 31 -7.80 -34.24 23.59
C LYS A 31 -8.89 -35.32 23.43
N LYS A 32 -8.91 -35.98 22.25
CA LYS A 32 -9.22 -37.42 21.95
C LYS A 32 -10.23 -37.70 20.82
N GLY A 33 -9.88 -38.70 20.00
CA GLY A 33 -10.80 -39.62 19.30
C GLY A 33 -11.19 -39.20 17.87
N ASP A 34 -11.38 -40.11 16.90
CA ASP A 34 -11.02 -41.54 16.82
C ASP A 34 -10.95 -42.00 15.34
N SER A 35 -10.53 -43.23 15.08
CA SER A 35 -10.12 -43.79 13.78
C SER A 35 -11.24 -44.28 12.82
N VAL A 36 -10.99 -44.23 11.49
CA VAL A 36 -11.55 -45.16 10.47
C VAL A 36 -10.52 -45.40 9.34
N LYS A 37 -10.46 -46.63 8.80
CA LYS A 37 -9.71 -47.05 7.59
C LYS A 37 -10.67 -47.44 6.46
N LYS A 38 -10.24 -47.26 5.18
CA LYS A 38 -10.45 -48.13 3.98
C LYS A 38 -10.19 -47.32 2.69
N GLU A 39 -9.84 -47.88 1.53
CA GLU A 39 -9.14 -49.12 1.14
C GLU A 39 -8.66 -48.95 -0.32
N THR A 40 -7.62 -49.69 -0.73
CA THR A 40 -7.00 -49.59 -2.06
C THR A 40 -7.89 -50.14 -3.19
N LEU A 41 -7.83 -49.54 -4.38
CA LEU A 41 -7.90 -50.29 -5.65
C LEU A 41 -6.92 -49.69 -6.68
N GLN A 42 -6.32 -50.57 -7.47
CA GLN A 42 -5.32 -50.30 -8.49
C GLN A 42 -5.69 -51.12 -9.71
N GLU A 43 -5.68 -50.54 -10.92
CA GLU A 43 -5.57 -51.32 -12.15
C GLU A 43 -4.92 -50.54 -13.29
N THR A 44 -4.35 -51.29 -14.23
CA THR A 44 -3.31 -50.86 -15.18
C THR A 44 -3.75 -51.04 -16.63
N SER A 45 -3.22 -50.23 -17.56
CA SER A 45 -2.77 -50.75 -18.88
C SER A 45 -1.71 -49.84 -19.50
N ALA A 46 -0.87 -50.41 -20.36
CA ALA A 46 0.35 -49.78 -20.92
C ALA A 46 0.34 -49.68 -22.45
N GLY A 47 1.23 -48.81 -22.97
CA GLY A 47 1.88 -48.89 -24.30
C GLY A 47 1.12 -48.28 -25.49
N THR A 48 1.69 -47.94 -26.66
CA THR A 48 3.06 -47.79 -27.24
C THR A 48 2.88 -47.10 -28.63
N GLU A 49 3.83 -46.50 -29.38
CA GLU A 49 5.29 -46.26 -29.30
C GLU A 49 5.73 -45.07 -30.22
N GLU A 50 6.99 -44.60 -30.07
CA GLU A 50 8.02 -44.15 -31.05
C GLU A 50 7.66 -43.94 -32.57
N VAL A 51 8.21 -43.01 -33.40
CA VAL A 51 9.62 -42.65 -33.75
C VAL A 51 9.76 -41.29 -34.54
N LYS A 52 10.87 -40.54 -34.32
CA LYS A 52 11.75 -39.59 -35.13
C LYS A 52 11.36 -39.27 -36.61
N SER A 53 11.67 -38.12 -37.26
CA SER A 53 12.99 -37.43 -37.42
C SER A 53 12.95 -36.12 -38.29
N ALA A 54 13.92 -35.20 -38.08
CA ALA A 54 14.73 -34.30 -39.00
C ALA A 54 14.23 -33.89 -40.44
N ASP A 55 14.70 -32.82 -41.14
CA ASP A 55 15.90 -31.97 -41.02
C ASP A 55 15.85 -30.70 -41.94
N ASN A 56 16.61 -29.60 -41.63
CA ASN A 56 17.26 -28.58 -42.52
C ASN A 56 16.47 -27.78 -43.62
N THR A 57 16.84 -26.58 -44.16
CA THR A 57 18.08 -25.74 -44.16
C THR A 57 17.85 -24.27 -44.64
N GLY A 58 18.67 -23.30 -44.17
CA GLY A 58 19.22 -22.11 -44.91
C GLY A 58 18.36 -20.85 -45.16
N ASP A 59 18.89 -19.63 -45.35
CA ASP A 59 20.26 -19.05 -45.17
C ASP A 59 20.22 -17.47 -45.27
N THR A 60 21.35 -16.79 -45.00
CA THR A 60 21.78 -15.41 -45.39
C THR A 60 21.63 -14.17 -44.46
N THR A 61 22.71 -13.93 -43.69
CA THR A 61 23.55 -12.68 -43.59
C THR A 61 23.07 -11.33 -42.98
N GLU A 62 23.83 -10.93 -41.94
CA GLU A 62 24.42 -9.59 -41.65
C GLU A 62 23.55 -8.32 -41.46
N SER A 63 23.90 -7.34 -40.60
CA SER A 63 24.57 -7.31 -39.28
C SER A 63 24.51 -5.87 -38.73
N SER A 64 24.11 -5.68 -37.46
CA SER A 64 24.41 -4.44 -36.71
C SER A 64 24.13 -4.60 -35.21
N GLU A 65 25.20 -4.45 -34.42
CA GLU A 65 25.25 -3.90 -33.06
C GLU A 65 24.03 -4.14 -32.15
N LYS A 66 24.01 -5.30 -31.48
CA LYS A 66 23.39 -5.38 -30.15
C LYS A 66 24.23 -4.58 -29.17
N GLN A 67 23.63 -3.59 -28.52
CA GLN A 67 24.13 -3.01 -27.29
C GLN A 67 24.05 -4.09 -26.20
N ASP A 68 25.11 -4.27 -25.40
CA ASP A 68 25.18 -5.35 -24.40
C ASP A 68 24.02 -5.28 -23.41
N ASP A 69 23.13 -6.26 -23.50
CA ASP A 69 22.24 -6.65 -22.43
C ASP A 69 23.11 -7.31 -21.35
N GLN A 70 23.43 -6.57 -20.28
CA GLN A 70 24.09 -7.15 -19.11
C GLN A 70 23.10 -8.01 -18.35
N SER A 71 22.87 -9.22 -18.85
CA SER A 71 22.40 -10.33 -18.04
C SER A 71 23.40 -10.54 -16.90
N LEU A 72 23.09 -10.00 -15.73
CA LEU A 72 23.92 -10.15 -14.53
C LEU A 72 23.79 -11.58 -14.02
N ASP A 73 24.67 -12.44 -14.50
CA ASP A 73 24.89 -13.79 -14.00
C ASP A 73 25.16 -13.72 -12.47
N ILE A 74 24.24 -14.26 -11.66
CA ILE A 74 24.48 -14.61 -10.26
C ILE A 74 24.05 -16.05 -10.07
N ALA A 75 25.00 -16.97 -10.15
CA ALA A 75 24.78 -18.42 -10.06
C ALA A 75 24.87 -18.95 -8.62
N ASP A 76 24.55 -18.11 -7.62
CA ASP A 76 24.64 -18.47 -6.20
C ASP A 76 23.28 -18.93 -5.64
N ASP A 77 23.32 -19.99 -4.82
CA ASP A 77 22.16 -20.55 -4.13
C ASP A 77 21.46 -19.53 -3.19
N PHE A 78 22.24 -18.61 -2.61
CA PHE A 78 21.74 -17.53 -1.76
C PHE A 78 22.57 -16.26 -1.99
N TYR A 79 21.92 -15.09 -1.96
CA TYR A 79 22.58 -13.80 -2.07
C TYR A 79 21.82 -12.74 -1.27
N ALA A 80 22.46 -11.59 -1.04
CA ALA A 80 21.83 -10.43 -0.43
C ALA A 80 21.91 -9.21 -1.35
N GLU A 81 20.81 -8.46 -1.43
CA GLU A 81 20.76 -7.11 -1.98
C GLU A 81 20.64 -6.13 -0.82
N ILE A 82 21.36 -5.00 -0.93
CA ILE A 82 21.50 -4.00 0.11
C ILE A 82 21.39 -2.65 -0.59
N GLY A 83 20.44 -1.81 -0.17
CA GLY A 83 20.17 -0.50 -0.77
C GLY A 83 19.63 0.51 0.23
N HIS A 84 19.82 1.80 -0.07
CA HIS A 84 19.37 2.90 0.78
C HIS A 84 18.01 3.40 0.29
N ASP A 85 16.96 3.24 1.12
CA ASP A 85 15.60 3.71 0.79
C ASP A 85 15.49 5.24 0.92
N THR A 86 16.14 5.80 1.95
CA THR A 86 16.25 7.24 2.19
C THR A 86 17.63 7.60 2.73
N THR A 87 18.07 8.83 2.51
CA THR A 87 19.29 9.38 3.12
C THR A 87 19.06 10.80 3.62
N TRP A 88 19.72 11.17 4.72
CA TRP A 88 19.66 12.51 5.32
C TRP A 88 20.97 12.85 6.06
N GLU A 89 21.08 14.07 6.58
CA GLU A 89 22.19 14.44 7.48
C GLU A 89 21.67 14.71 8.90
N ALA A 90 22.39 14.19 9.91
CA ALA A 90 22.12 14.47 11.33
C ALA A 90 23.44 14.51 12.11
N ASP A 91 23.58 15.46 13.04
CA ASP A 91 24.76 15.66 13.90
C ASP A 91 26.12 15.67 13.16
N GLY A 92 26.13 16.08 11.88
CA GLY A 92 27.33 16.13 11.03
C GLY A 92 27.75 14.78 10.43
N LYS A 93 26.85 13.79 10.46
CA LYS A 93 26.99 12.49 9.78
C LYS A 93 25.96 12.33 8.68
N LYS A 94 26.30 11.49 7.70
CA LYS A 94 25.32 10.93 6.76
C LYS A 94 24.51 9.87 7.47
N CYS A 95 23.22 9.82 7.22
CA CYS A 95 22.30 8.84 7.76
C CYS A 95 21.51 8.20 6.62
N ALA A 96 21.10 6.95 6.80
CA ALA A 96 20.29 6.24 5.84
C ALA A 96 19.36 5.22 6.51
N THR A 97 18.27 4.92 5.81
CA THR A 97 17.47 3.72 6.00
C THR A 97 17.99 2.66 5.03
N GLU A 98 18.63 1.62 5.57
CA GLU A 98 19.13 0.48 4.80
C GLU A 98 18.04 -0.58 4.67
N SER A 99 17.68 -0.96 3.45
CA SER A 99 16.79 -2.07 3.12
C SER A 99 17.59 -3.22 2.54
N ILE A 100 17.31 -4.42 3.03
CA ILE A 100 18.11 -5.61 2.75
C ILE A 100 17.17 -6.76 2.42
N ASN A 101 17.33 -7.31 1.22
CA ASN A 101 16.63 -8.53 0.80
C ASN A 101 17.64 -9.69 0.78
N ILE A 102 17.34 -10.78 1.49
CA ILE A 102 18.12 -12.03 1.42
C ILE A 102 17.32 -13.04 0.61
N TYR A 103 17.87 -13.48 -0.52
CA TYR A 103 17.23 -14.37 -1.49
C TYR A 103 17.71 -15.81 -1.35
N ASN A 104 16.83 -16.75 -1.66
CA ASN A 104 17.09 -18.19 -1.71
C ASN A 104 16.69 -18.74 -3.08
N ASN A 105 17.69 -18.99 -3.93
CA ASN A 105 17.52 -19.57 -5.25
C ASN A 105 17.36 -21.11 -5.22
N THR A 106 17.42 -21.76 -4.06
CA THR A 106 17.26 -23.22 -3.95
C THR A 106 15.79 -23.65 -3.91
N SER A 107 15.55 -24.96 -4.02
CA SER A 107 14.21 -25.57 -3.92
C SER A 107 13.81 -25.99 -2.49
N ALA A 108 14.59 -25.60 -1.47
CA ALA A 108 14.30 -25.87 -0.05
C ALA A 108 14.42 -24.57 0.76
N SER A 109 13.64 -24.44 1.84
CA SER A 109 13.81 -23.29 2.74
C SER A 109 15.05 -23.45 3.62
N ALA A 110 15.59 -22.33 4.09
CA ALA A 110 16.75 -22.30 5.00
C ALA A 110 16.42 -21.49 6.26
N LYS A 111 16.95 -21.90 7.42
CA LYS A 111 16.58 -21.30 8.72
C LYS A 111 17.74 -20.73 9.54
N ASP A 112 18.97 -21.15 9.26
CA ASP A 112 20.16 -20.75 10.01
C ASP A 112 21.01 -19.77 9.17
N TRP A 113 20.61 -18.49 9.16
CA TRP A 113 21.34 -17.44 8.44
C TRP A 113 21.93 -16.35 9.34
N LYS A 114 22.99 -15.70 8.84
CA LYS A 114 23.64 -14.52 9.42
C LYS A 114 24.21 -13.66 8.30
N LEU A 115 23.97 -12.35 8.33
CA LEU A 115 24.54 -11.40 7.36
C LEU A 115 25.60 -10.53 8.04
N GLU A 116 26.70 -10.23 7.35
CA GLU A 116 27.72 -9.27 7.81
C GLU A 116 27.99 -8.24 6.72
N ILE A 117 27.57 -7.01 6.94
CA ILE A 117 27.74 -5.89 6.01
C ILE A 117 28.92 -5.05 6.49
N THR A 118 29.92 -4.85 5.64
CA THR A 118 31.09 -3.99 5.96
C THR A 118 31.01 -2.72 5.15
N TYR A 119 30.98 -1.58 5.85
CA TYR A 119 30.91 -0.24 5.24
C TYR A 119 32.30 0.36 5.01
N LYS A 120 32.40 1.35 4.12
CA LYS A 120 33.57 2.23 4.03
C LYS A 120 33.68 3.16 5.23
N GLY A 121 32.54 3.63 5.78
CA GLY A 121 32.48 4.44 6.99
C GLY A 121 32.40 3.63 8.29
N THR A 122 32.05 4.30 9.39
CA THR A 122 31.84 3.67 10.70
C THR A 122 30.36 3.77 11.09
N PRO A 123 29.58 2.68 10.96
CA PRO A 123 28.14 2.71 11.19
C PRO A 123 27.82 2.79 12.69
N ALA A 124 26.77 3.53 13.01
CA ALA A 124 26.06 3.49 14.28
C ALA A 124 24.57 3.28 13.97
N VAL A 125 24.06 2.09 14.29
CA VAL A 125 22.66 1.70 14.06
C VAL A 125 21.80 2.16 15.23
N ASP A 126 20.74 2.89 14.92
CA ASP A 126 19.82 3.48 15.89
C ASP A 126 18.57 2.59 16.10
N GLN A 127 18.08 1.96 15.04
CA GLN A 127 16.93 1.05 15.05
C GLN A 127 17.09 -0.01 13.96
N ILE A 128 16.72 -1.27 14.25
CA ILE A 128 16.69 -2.39 13.31
C ILE A 128 15.31 -3.06 13.30
N TRP A 129 14.91 -3.61 12.15
CA TRP A 129 13.86 -4.62 12.03
C TRP A 129 14.40 -5.84 11.28
N GLY A 130 13.71 -6.97 11.38
CA GLY A 130 14.07 -8.22 10.70
C GLY A 130 15.37 -8.90 11.17
N GLY A 131 16.03 -8.42 12.23
CA GLY A 131 17.17 -9.12 12.83
C GLY A 131 17.70 -8.52 14.13
N GLU A 132 18.55 -9.28 14.82
CA GLU A 132 19.39 -8.79 15.93
C GLU A 132 20.78 -8.40 15.40
N TYR A 133 21.30 -7.21 15.76
CA TYR A 133 22.60 -6.73 15.28
C TYR A 133 23.70 -6.66 16.34
N LYS A 134 24.94 -6.69 15.87
CA LYS A 134 26.15 -6.29 16.61
C LYS A 134 27.07 -5.50 15.69
N ILE A 135 27.66 -4.42 16.19
CA ILE A 135 28.63 -3.62 15.44
C ILE A 135 30.05 -3.95 15.92
N SER A 136 30.96 -4.19 14.99
CA SER A 136 32.39 -4.39 15.24
C SER A 136 33.22 -3.58 14.25
N GLY A 137 33.62 -2.37 14.65
CA GLY A 137 34.33 -1.44 13.76
C GLY A 137 33.41 -0.96 12.63
N LYS A 138 33.73 -1.34 11.38
CA LYS A 138 32.94 -0.99 10.19
C LYS A 138 31.87 -2.01 9.81
N THR A 139 31.78 -3.13 10.54
CA THR A 139 30.92 -4.26 10.19
C THR A 139 29.69 -4.30 11.08
N VAL A 140 28.51 -4.38 10.46
CA VAL A 140 27.23 -4.73 11.11
C VAL A 140 26.97 -6.21 10.87
N SER A 141 26.99 -7.01 11.94
CA SER A 141 26.64 -8.44 11.92
C SER A 141 25.20 -8.62 12.38
N ILE A 142 24.34 -9.18 11.54
CA ILE A 142 22.91 -9.37 11.75
C ILE A 142 22.57 -10.85 11.81
N LYS A 143 21.67 -11.23 12.72
CA LYS A 143 21.10 -12.59 12.84
C LYS A 143 19.58 -12.55 12.76
N ALA A 144 19.00 -13.65 12.33
CA ALA A 144 17.56 -13.86 12.31
C ALA A 144 16.87 -13.56 13.66
N VAL A 145 15.64 -13.06 13.56
CA VAL A 145 14.61 -13.10 14.61
C VAL A 145 13.48 -14.03 14.14
N ASP A 146 12.58 -14.43 15.03
CA ASP A 146 11.58 -15.48 14.78
C ASP A 146 10.81 -15.35 13.44
N TYR A 147 10.43 -14.13 13.04
CA TYR A 147 9.66 -13.89 11.80
C TYR A 147 10.51 -13.75 10.53
N THR A 148 11.84 -13.59 10.65
CA THR A 148 12.78 -13.64 9.52
C THR A 148 13.62 -14.91 9.53
N GLN A 149 13.36 -15.85 10.43
CA GLN A 149 14.17 -17.05 10.59
C GLN A 149 14.21 -17.90 9.32
N GLU A 150 13.06 -18.12 8.68
CA GLU A 150 12.96 -18.95 7.48
C GLU A 150 13.04 -18.11 6.20
N ILE A 151 14.06 -18.35 5.38
CA ILE A 151 14.13 -17.87 3.99
C ILE A 151 13.41 -18.92 3.12
N PRO A 152 12.24 -18.59 2.50
CA PRO A 152 11.46 -19.57 1.73
C PRO A 152 12.22 -20.14 0.54
N ALA A 153 11.90 -21.36 0.12
CA ALA A 153 12.39 -21.91 -1.14
C ALA A 153 11.94 -21.01 -2.31
N LYS A 154 12.86 -20.63 -3.21
CA LYS A 154 12.59 -19.69 -4.32
C LYS A 154 12.00 -18.34 -3.90
N GLY A 155 12.22 -17.92 -2.65
CA GLY A 155 11.74 -16.65 -2.12
C GLY A 155 12.83 -15.84 -1.44
N SER A 156 12.42 -14.82 -0.71
CA SER A 156 13.32 -13.93 0.04
C SER A 156 12.74 -13.57 1.41
N ILE A 157 13.55 -12.89 2.21
CA ILE A 157 13.13 -12.16 3.41
C ILE A 157 13.64 -10.72 3.31
N ASN A 158 12.85 -9.77 3.82
CA ASN A 158 13.28 -8.39 3.99
C ASN A 158 13.65 -8.11 5.47
N LEU A 159 14.68 -7.31 5.65
CA LEU A 159 15.08 -6.70 6.91
C LEU A 159 15.72 -5.34 6.63
N GLY A 160 16.01 -4.56 7.67
CA GLY A 160 16.65 -3.26 7.47
C GLY A 160 16.88 -2.50 8.76
N TYR A 161 17.54 -1.34 8.65
CA TYR A 161 17.86 -0.52 9.80
C TYR A 161 18.14 0.95 9.44
N ASN A 162 17.87 1.82 10.40
CA ASN A 162 18.33 3.20 10.38
C ASN A 162 19.72 3.28 10.99
N PHE A 163 20.67 3.90 10.28
CA PHE A 163 22.03 4.10 10.77
C PHE A 163 22.62 5.45 10.35
N SER A 164 23.63 5.89 11.11
CA SER A 164 24.51 7.00 10.76
C SER A 164 25.94 6.53 10.51
N SER A 165 26.62 7.12 9.53
CA SER A 165 28.00 6.83 9.17
C SER A 165 28.69 8.06 8.58
N ASP A 166 30.03 8.07 8.62
CA ASP A 166 30.83 9.10 7.94
C ASP A 166 30.86 8.86 6.41
N ASP A 167 30.58 7.62 6.00
CA ASP A 167 30.45 7.17 4.62
C ASP A 167 29.45 5.99 4.54
N LEU A 168 28.43 6.10 3.69
CA LEU A 168 27.32 5.13 3.58
C LEU A 168 27.65 3.97 2.65
N ASP A 169 28.68 4.09 1.80
CA ASP A 169 29.05 3.07 0.84
C ASP A 169 29.34 1.72 1.51
N VAL A 170 28.66 0.66 1.05
CA VAL A 170 29.01 -0.73 1.40
C VAL A 170 30.30 -1.11 0.66
N GLU A 171 31.28 -1.63 1.40
CA GLU A 171 32.51 -2.20 0.81
C GLU A 171 32.24 -3.62 0.31
N LYS A 172 31.56 -4.44 1.12
CA LYS A 172 31.19 -5.84 0.82
C LYS A 172 30.17 -6.37 1.82
N TYR A 173 29.54 -7.49 1.49
CA TYR A 173 28.82 -8.30 2.47
C TYR A 173 29.29 -9.77 2.49
N VAL A 174 29.01 -10.43 3.60
CA VAL A 174 29.14 -11.88 3.76
C VAL A 174 27.86 -12.43 4.35
N LEU A 175 27.13 -13.23 3.56
CA LEU A 175 25.96 -13.97 3.99
C LEU A 175 26.39 -15.38 4.35
N TYR A 176 25.94 -15.87 5.50
CA TYR A 176 26.06 -17.26 5.93
C TYR A 176 24.67 -17.88 5.91
N VAL A 177 24.52 -19.06 5.31
CA VAL A 177 23.30 -19.88 5.36
C VAL A 177 23.70 -21.33 5.58
N ASN A 178 23.19 -21.96 6.64
CA ASN A 178 23.50 -23.34 7.02
C ASN A 178 25.04 -23.61 7.04
N ASP A 179 25.80 -22.72 7.69
CA ASP A 179 27.28 -22.65 7.72
C ASP A 179 28.01 -22.50 6.36
N THR A 180 27.29 -22.38 5.25
CA THR A 180 27.85 -22.07 3.92
C THR A 180 27.96 -20.56 3.74
N GLN A 181 29.08 -20.10 3.16
CA GLN A 181 29.40 -18.68 3.00
C GLN A 181 29.18 -18.22 1.55
N TYR A 182 28.42 -17.14 1.40
CA TYR A 182 28.16 -16.40 0.17
C TYR A 182 28.66 -14.96 0.35
N SER A 183 29.21 -14.33 -0.68
CA SER A 183 29.80 -13.00 -0.55
C SER A 183 29.67 -12.18 -1.82
N GLY A 184 29.28 -10.92 -1.69
CA GLY A 184 29.25 -9.96 -2.79
C GLY A 184 30.02 -8.69 -2.44
N ASP A 185 30.59 -8.07 -3.47
CA ASP A 185 31.12 -6.71 -3.41
C ASP A 185 29.94 -5.72 -3.34
N GLY A 186 30.11 -4.62 -2.59
CA GLY A 186 28.98 -3.77 -2.15
C GLY A 186 28.20 -3.03 -3.25
N LEU A 187 26.95 -2.68 -2.90
CA LEU A 187 25.95 -1.93 -3.70
C LEU A 187 25.79 -2.40 -5.17
N LYS A 188 24.82 -3.31 -5.40
CA LYS A 188 24.21 -3.45 -6.73
C LYS A 188 23.24 -2.28 -6.95
N MET A 189 23.79 -1.19 -7.50
CA MET A 189 23.08 0.08 -7.67
C MET A 189 21.86 -0.03 -8.58
N VAL A 190 20.68 0.28 -8.03
CA VAL A 190 19.61 0.91 -8.81
C VAL A 190 20.03 2.37 -9.01
N ALA A 191 20.14 2.81 -10.27
CA ALA A 191 20.80 4.08 -10.57
C ALA A 191 19.83 5.25 -10.48
N SER A 192 20.21 6.31 -9.75
CA SER A 192 19.66 7.66 -9.94
C SER A 192 20.61 8.77 -9.47
N ALA A 193 20.75 9.80 -10.31
CA ALA A 193 21.44 11.07 -10.10
C ALA A 193 20.96 12.04 -11.23
N PRO A 194 21.11 13.38 -11.13
CA PRO A 194 21.80 14.14 -10.08
C PRO A 194 20.98 15.32 -9.47
N GLU A 195 21.57 15.95 -8.45
CA GLU A 195 21.13 17.22 -7.84
C GLU A 195 21.00 18.38 -8.83
N LYS A 196 20.18 19.39 -8.48
CA LYS A 196 20.28 20.76 -9.01
C LYS A 196 20.06 21.84 -7.94
N THR A 197 21.18 22.35 -7.43
CA THR A 197 21.49 23.78 -7.22
C THR A 197 20.33 24.79 -7.08
N ASP A 198 20.17 25.33 -5.88
CA ASP A 198 19.43 26.58 -5.61
C ASP A 198 20.05 27.81 -6.28
N SER A 199 19.20 28.76 -6.71
CA SER A 199 19.62 30.16 -6.91
C SER A 199 18.48 31.19 -6.78
N ASN A 200 18.58 31.98 -5.72
CA ASN A 200 18.11 33.37 -5.51
C ASN A 200 16.64 33.82 -5.76
N GLU A 201 15.98 34.10 -4.63
CA GLU A 201 15.67 35.47 -4.14
C GLU A 201 14.71 36.42 -4.93
N THR A 202 13.54 36.69 -4.32
CA THR A 202 13.11 38.04 -3.82
C THR A 202 11.68 38.50 -4.19
N SER A 203 10.90 38.89 -3.17
CA SER A 203 9.72 39.79 -3.18
C SER A 203 8.48 39.34 -3.99
N GLY A 204 7.24 39.42 -3.48
CA GLY A 204 6.74 40.08 -2.27
C GLY A 204 5.57 41.01 -2.60
N GLY A 205 4.52 41.01 -1.77
CA GLY A 205 3.37 41.92 -1.92
C GLY A 205 2.01 41.21 -1.80
N GLY A 206 1.55 40.97 -0.58
CA GLY A 206 0.19 40.47 -0.35
C GLY A 206 -0.88 41.54 -0.59
N LYS A 207 -2.09 41.09 -0.92
CA LYS A 207 -3.31 41.89 -0.75
C LYS A 207 -4.54 41.01 -0.58
N ASN A 208 -5.20 41.14 0.56
CA ASN A 208 -6.51 40.54 0.81
C ASN A 208 -7.56 41.14 -0.14
N THR A 209 -8.48 40.30 -0.60
CA THR A 209 -9.85 40.71 -0.92
C THR A 209 -10.81 39.67 -0.34
N GLU A 210 -11.74 40.13 0.50
CA GLU A 210 -12.82 39.32 1.05
C GLU A 210 -13.67 38.70 -0.07
N SER A 211 -14.13 37.47 0.13
CA SER A 211 -15.28 36.93 -0.58
C SER A 211 -16.30 36.38 0.42
N ALA A 212 -17.58 36.46 0.05
CA ALA A 212 -18.69 36.33 0.97
C ALA A 212 -18.84 34.92 1.54
N ALA A 213 -19.16 34.84 2.84
CA ALA A 213 -19.60 33.59 3.47
C ALA A 213 -20.97 33.17 2.92
N THR A 214 -20.97 32.26 1.94
CA THR A 214 -22.11 31.39 1.67
C THR A 214 -22.16 30.29 2.73
N GLU A 215 -23.30 30.14 3.41
CA GLU A 215 -23.52 29.12 4.43
C GLU A 215 -23.26 27.71 3.85
N LYS A 216 -22.19 27.05 4.33
CA LYS A 216 -21.99 25.63 4.07
C LYS A 216 -23.09 24.84 4.76
N LYS A 217 -24.02 24.28 3.98
CA LYS A 217 -24.76 23.09 4.42
C LYS A 217 -23.77 21.93 4.47
N ASN A 218 -23.21 21.65 5.64
CA ASN A 218 -22.49 20.41 5.84
C ASN A 218 -23.50 19.27 5.76
N ASN A 219 -23.42 18.45 4.69
CA ASN A 219 -24.10 17.16 4.64
C ASN A 219 -23.42 16.22 5.65
N THR A 220 -23.89 16.29 6.89
CA THR A 220 -23.75 15.21 7.87
C THR A 220 -24.85 14.20 7.58
N ASN A 221 -24.48 12.96 7.29
CA ASN A 221 -25.43 11.86 7.12
C ASN A 221 -26.35 11.83 8.36
N VAL A 222 -27.66 11.82 8.14
CA VAL A 222 -28.64 11.84 9.23
C VAL A 222 -28.68 10.45 9.87
N PRO A 223 -28.68 10.31 11.20
CA PRO A 223 -28.75 8.99 11.83
C PRO A 223 -29.99 8.19 11.36
N GLY A 224 -29.75 7.03 10.75
CA GLY A 224 -30.78 6.18 10.13
C GLY A 224 -31.03 6.43 8.63
N GLU A 225 -30.25 7.29 7.99
CA GLU A 225 -30.20 7.45 6.53
C GLU A 225 -29.47 6.28 5.86
N ILE A 226 -30.08 5.69 4.84
CA ILE A 226 -29.40 4.71 3.98
C ILE A 226 -28.79 5.49 2.80
N PRO A 227 -27.44 5.55 2.66
CA PRO A 227 -26.79 6.51 1.76
C PRO A 227 -27.25 6.39 0.30
N PHE A 228 -27.19 5.20 -0.28
CA PHE A 228 -27.54 4.97 -1.68
C PHE A 228 -29.05 5.09 -1.95
N GLU A 229 -29.93 4.75 -0.99
CA GLU A 229 -31.37 4.97 -1.15
C GLU A 229 -31.74 6.46 -1.20
N THR A 230 -30.92 7.32 -0.56
CA THR A 230 -31.20 8.76 -0.45
C THR A 230 -30.48 9.58 -1.53
N HIS A 231 -29.27 9.17 -1.92
CA HIS A 231 -28.43 9.90 -2.89
C HIS A 231 -28.30 9.22 -4.27
N GLY A 232 -28.65 7.92 -4.39
CA GLY A 232 -28.69 7.21 -5.67
C GLY A 232 -27.35 7.16 -6.41
N LYS A 233 -27.41 7.12 -7.75
CA LYS A 233 -26.20 7.14 -8.59
C LYS A 233 -25.47 8.48 -8.49
N LEU A 234 -24.16 8.42 -8.31
CA LEU A 234 -23.27 9.58 -8.25
C LEU A 234 -22.74 9.96 -9.64
N SER A 235 -22.39 11.24 -9.79
CA SER A 235 -21.68 11.75 -10.97
C SER A 235 -20.69 12.85 -10.59
N VAL A 236 -19.75 13.18 -11.48
CA VAL A 236 -18.75 14.24 -11.26
C VAL A 236 -19.18 15.49 -12.00
N LYS A 237 -19.15 16.65 -11.33
CA LYS A 237 -19.57 17.94 -11.90
C LYS A 237 -18.64 19.06 -11.46
N GLY A 238 -17.74 19.45 -12.36
CA GLY A 238 -16.60 20.30 -11.97
C GLY A 238 -15.64 19.49 -11.13
N THR A 239 -15.24 20.01 -9.97
CA THR A 239 -14.37 19.30 -9.01
C THR A 239 -15.14 18.43 -8.02
N ASP A 240 -16.47 18.51 -7.97
CA ASP A 240 -17.32 17.86 -6.96
C ASP A 240 -17.94 16.54 -7.44
N ILE A 241 -18.15 15.62 -6.50
CA ILE A 241 -19.18 14.59 -6.62
C ILE A 241 -20.56 15.22 -6.36
N VAL A 242 -21.54 14.85 -7.17
CA VAL A 242 -22.96 15.17 -6.97
C VAL A 242 -23.83 13.92 -6.96
N ASP A 243 -24.92 13.98 -6.21
CA ASP A 243 -25.92 12.92 -6.09
C ASP A 243 -26.91 12.88 -7.28
N MET A 244 -27.89 11.98 -7.24
CA MET A 244 -28.92 11.85 -8.28
C MET A 244 -29.81 13.09 -8.46
N ASN A 245 -29.85 14.00 -7.48
CA ASN A 245 -30.57 15.27 -7.54
C ASN A 245 -29.69 16.41 -8.11
N GLY A 246 -28.38 16.18 -8.21
CA GLY A 246 -27.37 17.15 -8.61
C GLY A 246 -26.86 18.03 -7.46
N ASP A 247 -27.15 17.66 -6.22
CA ASP A 247 -26.63 18.31 -5.02
C ASP A 247 -25.24 17.77 -4.67
N LYS A 248 -24.36 18.62 -4.12
CA LYS A 248 -23.00 18.21 -3.70
C LYS A 248 -23.07 17.11 -2.64
N TYR A 249 -22.29 16.06 -2.84
CA TYR A 249 -22.20 14.95 -1.91
C TYR A 249 -20.74 14.59 -1.60
N GLN A 250 -20.48 14.17 -0.37
CA GLN A 250 -19.13 13.85 0.12
C GLN A 250 -19.13 12.40 0.60
N LEU A 251 -18.29 11.57 -0.02
CA LEU A 251 -18.05 10.22 0.46
C LEU A 251 -17.03 10.27 1.61
N LYS A 252 -17.36 9.58 2.69
CA LYS A 252 -16.65 9.53 3.96
C LYS A 252 -16.59 8.07 4.37
N GLY A 253 -15.39 7.49 4.30
CA GLY A 253 -15.24 6.05 4.45
C GLY A 253 -13.92 5.60 5.05
N VAL A 254 -13.75 4.29 5.02
CA VAL A 254 -12.51 3.61 5.39
C VAL A 254 -12.11 2.67 4.25
N SER A 255 -10.83 2.38 4.15
CA SER A 255 -10.30 1.29 3.33
C SER A 255 -10.15 0.05 4.21
N THR A 256 -10.43 -1.11 3.65
CA THR A 256 -9.82 -2.35 4.16
C THR A 256 -8.30 -2.22 4.06
N HIS A 257 -7.55 -2.93 4.89
CA HIS A 257 -6.19 -3.33 4.48
C HIS A 257 -6.32 -4.31 3.29
N GLY A 258 -5.22 -4.71 2.66
CA GLY A 258 -5.23 -5.74 1.61
C GLY A 258 -6.10 -6.95 1.96
N ILE A 259 -7.15 -7.16 1.16
CA ILE A 259 -8.28 -8.04 1.50
C ILE A 259 -7.90 -9.52 1.66
N THR A 260 -6.76 -9.92 1.12
CA THR A 260 -6.20 -11.27 1.19
C THR A 260 -5.43 -11.56 2.49
N TRP A 261 -4.85 -10.55 3.13
CA TRP A 261 -4.23 -10.68 4.47
C TRP A 261 -5.23 -10.46 5.61
N PHE A 262 -6.25 -9.61 5.40
CA PHE A 262 -7.26 -9.27 6.41
C PHE A 262 -8.72 -9.57 5.96
N PRO A 263 -9.01 -10.77 5.42
CA PRO A 263 -10.32 -11.11 4.84
C PRO A 263 -11.46 -11.13 5.87
N ASP A 264 -11.13 -11.26 7.16
CA ASP A 264 -12.09 -11.26 8.26
C ASP A 264 -12.83 -9.92 8.38
N TYR A 265 -12.19 -8.81 8.03
CA TYR A 265 -12.82 -7.47 8.05
C TYR A 265 -13.68 -7.18 6.81
N VAL A 266 -13.57 -7.99 5.77
CA VAL A 266 -14.44 -7.91 4.57
C VAL A 266 -15.76 -8.63 4.89
N ASN A 267 -16.62 -8.02 5.71
CA ASN A 267 -17.90 -8.62 6.09
C ASN A 267 -18.98 -7.56 6.38
N LYS A 268 -20.25 -8.00 6.35
CA LYS A 268 -21.40 -7.12 6.52
C LYS A 268 -21.50 -6.47 7.90
N GLU A 269 -21.13 -7.15 8.98
CA GLU A 269 -21.22 -6.61 10.35
C GLU A 269 -20.21 -5.49 10.58
N ALA A 270 -18.99 -5.61 10.04
CA ALA A 270 -18.01 -4.52 10.00
C ALA A 270 -18.57 -3.29 9.27
N PHE A 271 -19.10 -3.50 8.06
CA PHE A 271 -19.57 -2.40 7.20
C PHE A 271 -20.84 -1.76 7.79
N GLU A 272 -21.71 -2.54 8.41
CA GLU A 272 -22.89 -2.05 9.14
C GLU A 272 -22.49 -1.19 10.34
N THR A 273 -21.48 -1.61 11.11
CA THR A 273 -20.93 -0.79 12.22
C THR A 273 -20.39 0.54 11.72
N LEU A 274 -19.64 0.53 10.61
CA LEU A 274 -19.10 1.75 10.00
C LEU A 274 -20.22 2.67 9.50
N ARG A 275 -21.29 2.12 8.91
CA ARG A 275 -22.46 2.90 8.49
C ARG A 275 -23.20 3.49 9.68
N ASP A 276 -23.58 2.67 10.65
CA ASP A 276 -24.56 3.04 11.67
C ASP A 276 -23.95 3.79 12.86
N ASP A 277 -22.77 3.36 13.33
CA ASP A 277 -22.13 3.96 14.52
C ASP A 277 -21.17 5.10 14.16
N TRP A 278 -20.53 5.06 12.98
CA TRP A 278 -19.59 6.08 12.53
C TRP A 278 -20.22 7.08 11.55
N GLY A 279 -21.32 6.70 10.87
CA GLY A 279 -21.93 7.51 9.82
C GLY A 279 -21.23 7.40 8.47
N ALA A 280 -20.41 6.36 8.24
CA ALA A 280 -19.71 6.18 6.97
C ALA A 280 -20.68 5.84 5.84
N ASN A 281 -20.46 6.41 4.65
CA ASN A 281 -21.25 6.09 3.45
C ASN A 281 -20.44 5.35 2.37
N LEU A 282 -19.15 5.10 2.64
CA LEU A 282 -18.20 4.47 1.72
C LEU A 282 -17.36 3.40 2.42
N ILE A 283 -17.07 2.32 1.69
CA ILE A 283 -16.02 1.34 1.99
C ILE A 283 -15.12 1.15 0.75
N ARG A 284 -13.80 1.12 0.92
CA ARG A 284 -12.83 0.80 -0.15
C ARG A 284 -12.27 -0.61 0.07
N LEU A 285 -12.23 -1.40 -1.00
CA LEU A 285 -11.74 -2.79 -1.00
C LEU A 285 -10.37 -2.85 -1.69
N ALA A 286 -9.30 -2.75 -0.89
CA ALA A 286 -7.92 -2.79 -1.38
C ALA A 286 -7.55 -4.20 -1.87
N MET A 287 -7.61 -4.44 -3.18
CA MET A 287 -7.25 -5.71 -3.80
C MET A 287 -5.85 -5.63 -4.40
N TYR A 288 -4.85 -6.11 -3.66
CA TYR A 288 -3.45 -6.06 -4.09
C TYR A 288 -3.22 -6.86 -5.37
N THR A 289 -2.43 -6.27 -6.27
CA THR A 289 -2.11 -6.82 -7.59
C THR A 289 -0.84 -7.65 -7.51
N ASP A 290 0.30 -7.02 -7.23
CA ASP A 290 1.59 -7.68 -7.07
C ASP A 290 2.17 -7.37 -5.69
N THR A 291 2.41 -8.44 -4.94
CA THR A 291 2.90 -8.38 -3.56
C THR A 291 4.26 -9.07 -3.42
N GLY A 292 4.80 -9.65 -4.51
CA GLY A 292 5.92 -10.58 -4.46
C GLY A 292 5.63 -11.91 -3.74
N ASP A 293 4.39 -12.12 -3.27
CA ASP A 293 3.94 -13.31 -2.55
C ASP A 293 2.58 -13.81 -3.07
N SER A 294 2.08 -14.92 -2.51
CA SER A 294 0.84 -15.58 -2.93
C SER A 294 -0.45 -14.90 -2.46
N TYR A 295 -0.42 -13.61 -2.10
CA TYR A 295 -1.61 -12.84 -1.69
C TYR A 295 -2.02 -11.76 -2.71
N GLY A 296 -1.21 -11.48 -3.74
CA GLY A 296 -1.56 -10.60 -4.85
C GLY A 296 -2.25 -11.30 -6.03
N TYR A 297 -3.19 -10.62 -6.69
CA TYR A 297 -3.97 -11.12 -7.83
C TYR A 297 -3.13 -11.49 -9.06
N CYS A 298 -1.98 -10.83 -9.24
CA CYS A 298 -1.02 -11.03 -10.32
C CYS A 298 0.24 -11.81 -9.89
N SER A 299 0.54 -11.87 -8.58
CA SER A 299 1.76 -12.49 -8.03
C SER A 299 1.60 -13.92 -7.51
N GLY A 300 0.52 -14.62 -7.89
CA GLY A 300 0.31 -16.03 -7.59
C GLY A 300 -0.72 -16.33 -6.50
N GLY A 301 -1.49 -15.34 -6.06
CA GLY A 301 -2.73 -15.57 -5.31
C GLY A 301 -3.82 -16.23 -6.17
N ASP A 302 -4.77 -16.90 -5.52
CA ASP A 302 -5.90 -17.51 -6.21
C ASP A 302 -6.90 -16.43 -6.67
N LYS A 303 -6.93 -16.18 -7.98
CA LYS A 303 -7.79 -15.15 -8.59
C LYS A 303 -9.27 -15.37 -8.32
N ASP A 304 -9.75 -16.61 -8.22
CA ASP A 304 -11.17 -16.89 -7.97
C ASP A 304 -11.53 -16.66 -6.48
N GLU A 305 -10.63 -16.99 -5.54
CA GLU A 305 -10.81 -16.65 -4.12
C GLU A 305 -10.74 -15.13 -3.89
N ILE A 306 -9.83 -14.42 -4.56
CA ILE A 306 -9.73 -12.96 -4.50
C ILE A 306 -10.99 -12.30 -5.07
N LEU A 307 -11.49 -12.76 -6.22
CA LEU A 307 -12.75 -12.28 -6.78
C LEU A 307 -13.96 -12.59 -5.89
N ALA A 308 -13.93 -13.69 -5.12
CA ALA A 308 -14.96 -13.99 -4.12
C ALA A 308 -14.89 -13.03 -2.90
N LEU A 309 -13.71 -12.58 -2.49
CA LEU A 309 -13.56 -11.54 -1.47
C LEU A 309 -14.08 -10.18 -1.95
N VAL A 310 -13.76 -9.78 -3.20
CA VAL A 310 -14.33 -8.58 -3.83
C VAL A 310 -15.85 -8.67 -3.89
N ASP A 311 -16.41 -9.83 -4.29
CA ASP A 311 -17.87 -10.06 -4.33
C ASP A 311 -18.54 -10.00 -2.96
N LYS A 312 -17.90 -10.57 -1.94
CA LYS A 312 -18.35 -10.52 -0.54
C LYS A 312 -18.41 -9.06 -0.06
N GLY A 313 -17.38 -8.26 -0.35
CA GLY A 313 -17.31 -6.85 0.01
C GLY A 313 -18.35 -6.00 -0.74
N VAL A 314 -18.41 -6.11 -2.07
CA VAL A 314 -19.39 -5.38 -2.90
C VAL A 314 -20.82 -5.74 -2.51
N SER A 315 -21.14 -7.02 -2.37
CA SER A 315 -22.48 -7.46 -1.95
C SER A 315 -22.85 -6.93 -0.56
N ALA A 316 -21.92 -6.95 0.41
CA ALA A 316 -22.17 -6.40 1.74
C ALA A 316 -22.44 -4.89 1.69
N ALA A 317 -21.66 -4.12 0.93
CA ALA A 317 -21.87 -2.67 0.78
C ALA A 317 -23.22 -2.37 0.10
N THR A 318 -23.54 -3.07 -0.98
CA THR A 318 -24.80 -2.92 -1.73
C THR A 318 -26.01 -3.29 -0.88
N GLU A 319 -25.95 -4.38 -0.09
CA GLU A 319 -27.01 -4.75 0.85
C GLU A 319 -27.21 -3.75 2.01
N LEU A 320 -26.18 -2.95 2.33
CA LEU A 320 -26.23 -1.91 3.36
C LEU A 320 -26.56 -0.53 2.80
N GLY A 321 -26.67 -0.39 1.47
CA GLY A 321 -26.84 0.88 0.77
C GLY A 321 -25.63 1.81 0.89
N MET A 322 -24.42 1.27 1.02
CA MET A 322 -23.16 2.02 0.99
C MET A 322 -22.59 2.07 -0.43
N TYR A 323 -21.79 3.10 -0.71
CA TYR A 323 -20.92 3.11 -1.88
C TYR A 323 -19.69 2.22 -1.63
N VAL A 324 -19.16 1.63 -2.70
CA VAL A 324 -17.99 0.75 -2.62
C VAL A 324 -16.98 1.07 -3.72
N ILE A 325 -15.73 1.30 -3.32
CA ILE A 325 -14.61 1.35 -4.27
C ILE A 325 -14.04 -0.07 -4.39
N VAL A 326 -13.99 -0.59 -5.62
CA VAL A 326 -13.16 -1.74 -5.99
C VAL A 326 -11.83 -1.18 -6.49
N ASP A 327 -10.77 -1.42 -5.73
CA ASP A 327 -9.46 -0.84 -5.94
C ASP A 327 -8.46 -1.88 -6.47
N TRP A 328 -7.91 -1.61 -7.65
CA TRP A 328 -6.81 -2.33 -8.26
C TRP A 328 -5.50 -1.83 -7.63
N HIS A 329 -5.18 -2.43 -6.49
CA HIS A 329 -4.23 -1.90 -5.52
C HIS A 329 -2.78 -2.20 -5.91
N ILE A 330 -2.31 -1.50 -6.95
CA ILE A 330 -0.90 -1.47 -7.33
C ILE A 330 -0.05 -0.79 -6.25
N LEU A 331 1.14 -1.35 -6.00
CA LEU A 331 2.12 -0.80 -5.06
C LEU A 331 3.53 -1.25 -5.45
N SER A 332 3.86 -2.52 -5.22
CA SER A 332 5.21 -3.06 -5.50
C SER A 332 5.49 -3.18 -7.00
N ASP A 333 4.47 -3.42 -7.81
CA ASP A 333 4.49 -3.41 -9.28
C ASP A 333 4.75 -2.03 -9.90
N SER A 334 4.64 -0.94 -9.13
CA SER A 334 5.04 0.44 -9.47
C SER A 334 4.34 1.11 -10.67
N ASP A 335 4.47 0.58 -11.89
CA ASP A 335 3.80 1.09 -13.10
C ASP A 335 2.56 0.23 -13.41
N PRO A 336 1.34 0.81 -13.49
CA PRO A 336 0.12 0.05 -13.75
C PRO A 336 0.13 -0.67 -15.11
N ASN A 337 1.00 -0.30 -16.05
CA ASN A 337 1.15 -0.99 -17.33
C ASN A 337 1.79 -2.39 -17.20
N ASN A 338 2.48 -2.71 -16.10
CA ASN A 338 3.16 -3.99 -15.90
C ASN A 338 2.20 -5.19 -15.93
N HIS A 339 0.99 -5.02 -15.38
CA HIS A 339 -0.06 -6.04 -15.33
C HIS A 339 -1.31 -5.64 -16.16
N ILE A 340 -1.11 -4.90 -17.26
CA ILE A 340 -2.22 -4.29 -18.01
C ILE A 340 -3.21 -5.29 -18.63
N ASP A 341 -2.78 -6.49 -19.00
CA ASP A 341 -3.68 -7.50 -19.57
C ASP A 341 -4.52 -8.20 -18.48
N ASP A 342 -3.95 -8.43 -17.30
CA ASP A 342 -4.70 -8.87 -16.11
C ASP A 342 -5.70 -7.80 -15.65
N ALA A 343 -5.31 -6.52 -15.68
CA ALA A 343 -6.20 -5.40 -15.39
C ALA A 343 -7.38 -5.34 -16.37
N LYS A 344 -7.16 -5.54 -17.68
CA LYS A 344 -8.24 -5.64 -18.68
C LYS A 344 -9.20 -6.78 -18.38
N GLU A 345 -8.69 -7.99 -18.07
CA GLU A 345 -9.55 -9.14 -17.76
C GLU A 345 -10.36 -8.88 -16.48
N PHE A 346 -9.70 -8.38 -15.43
CA PHE A 346 -10.32 -8.03 -14.16
C PHE A 346 -11.42 -6.99 -14.36
N PHE A 347 -11.12 -5.86 -15.00
CA PHE A 347 -12.09 -4.79 -15.17
C PHE A 347 -13.22 -5.14 -16.13
N ASP A 348 -13.03 -5.96 -17.17
CA ASP A 348 -14.17 -6.50 -17.94
C ASP A 348 -15.06 -7.38 -17.07
N LYS A 349 -14.46 -8.36 -16.36
CA LYS A 349 -15.20 -9.31 -15.50
C LYS A 349 -15.99 -8.59 -14.40
N VAL A 350 -15.35 -7.65 -13.70
CA VAL A 350 -15.90 -6.92 -12.55
C VAL A 350 -16.94 -5.90 -12.99
N SER A 351 -16.63 -5.05 -13.99
CA SER A 351 -17.61 -4.04 -14.47
C SER A 351 -18.85 -4.71 -15.05
N LYS A 352 -18.71 -5.83 -15.77
CA LYS A 352 -19.82 -6.62 -16.30
C LYS A 352 -20.66 -7.30 -15.23
N LYS A 353 -20.03 -7.76 -14.14
CA LYS A 353 -20.75 -8.36 -13.00
C LYS A 353 -21.57 -7.33 -12.24
N TYR A 354 -21.05 -6.11 -12.09
CA TYR A 354 -21.66 -5.06 -11.28
C TYR A 354 -22.34 -3.93 -12.08
N ALA A 355 -22.47 -4.03 -13.41
CA ALA A 355 -23.10 -3.02 -14.29
C ALA A 355 -24.56 -2.62 -13.95
N ALA A 356 -25.21 -3.31 -13.01
CA ALA A 356 -26.54 -2.98 -12.49
C ALA A 356 -26.51 -2.41 -11.04
N GLN A 357 -25.31 -2.23 -10.46
CA GLN A 357 -25.08 -1.74 -9.11
C GLN A 357 -24.47 -0.33 -9.17
N GLU A 358 -25.31 0.69 -9.15
CA GLU A 358 -24.88 2.09 -9.37
C GLU A 358 -24.19 2.73 -8.14
N ASN A 359 -23.91 1.93 -7.10
CA ASN A 359 -23.12 2.28 -5.92
C ASN A 359 -21.64 1.85 -6.03
N VAL A 360 -21.25 1.16 -7.10
CA VAL A 360 -19.87 0.70 -7.33
C VAL A 360 -19.03 1.76 -8.03
N ILE A 361 -17.82 1.97 -7.51
CA ILE A 361 -16.79 2.88 -8.00
C ILE A 361 -15.54 2.05 -8.32
N TYR A 362 -14.83 2.40 -9.39
CA TYR A 362 -13.60 1.67 -9.80
C TYR A 362 -12.38 2.55 -9.59
N GLU A 363 -11.46 2.15 -8.72
CA GLU A 363 -10.13 2.76 -8.62
C GLU A 363 -9.16 1.89 -9.44
N ILE A 364 -8.70 2.42 -10.58
CA ILE A 364 -8.03 1.59 -11.59
C ILE A 364 -6.53 1.41 -11.35
N CYS A 365 -5.94 2.20 -10.46
CA CYS A 365 -4.58 2.04 -9.97
C CYS A 365 -4.41 2.84 -8.67
N ASN A 366 -4.07 2.17 -7.57
CA ASN A 366 -3.81 2.78 -6.26
C ASN A 366 -2.64 3.77 -6.27
N GLU A 367 -1.40 3.30 -6.38
CA GLU A 367 -0.19 4.12 -6.18
C GLU A 367 0.87 3.92 -7.27
N PRO A 368 0.71 4.55 -8.45
CA PRO A 368 1.78 4.65 -9.43
C PRO A 368 3.06 5.27 -8.83
N ASN A 369 4.16 4.53 -8.81
CA ASN A 369 5.40 4.94 -8.14
C ASN A 369 6.67 4.45 -8.88
N GLY A 370 7.82 4.35 -8.22
CA GLY A 370 9.06 3.84 -8.83
C GLY A 370 9.61 4.68 -10.00
N GLY A 371 9.23 5.95 -10.09
CA GLY A 371 9.56 6.83 -11.24
C GLY A 371 8.56 6.79 -12.41
N THR A 372 7.46 6.04 -12.28
CA THR A 372 6.33 6.05 -13.23
C THR A 372 5.83 7.47 -13.48
N GLN A 373 5.78 7.88 -14.75
CA GLN A 373 5.40 9.24 -15.16
C GLN A 373 3.90 9.35 -15.45
N TRP A 374 3.33 10.56 -15.35
CA TRP A 374 1.89 10.79 -15.62
C TRP A 374 1.45 10.28 -17.01
N SER A 375 2.31 10.42 -18.03
CA SER A 375 2.03 9.89 -19.37
C SER A 375 1.86 8.37 -19.42
N SER A 376 2.55 7.62 -18.54
CA SER A 376 2.40 6.15 -18.43
C SER A 376 1.05 5.80 -17.78
N VAL A 377 0.71 6.48 -16.68
CA VAL A 377 -0.56 6.31 -15.96
C VAL A 377 -1.76 6.69 -16.84
N LYS A 378 -1.65 7.81 -17.58
CA LYS A 378 -2.66 8.26 -18.52
C LYS A 378 -2.87 7.27 -19.67
N SER A 379 -1.79 6.72 -20.25
CA SER A 379 -1.87 5.68 -21.29
C SER A 379 -2.55 4.40 -20.78
N TYR A 380 -2.27 4.00 -19.54
CA TYR A 380 -2.97 2.90 -18.87
C TYR A 380 -4.46 3.22 -18.69
N ALA A 381 -4.79 4.39 -18.15
CA ALA A 381 -6.17 4.81 -17.92
C ALA A 381 -6.99 4.91 -19.21
N GLU A 382 -6.43 5.49 -20.28
CA GLU A 382 -7.05 5.53 -21.62
C GLU A 382 -7.24 4.14 -22.24
N THR A 383 -6.55 3.11 -21.74
CA THR A 383 -6.75 1.70 -22.12
C THR A 383 -7.81 1.00 -21.28
N ILE A 384 -7.84 1.23 -19.96
CA ILE A 384 -8.75 0.53 -19.03
C ILE A 384 -10.15 1.18 -18.97
N ILE A 385 -10.26 2.50 -19.04
CA ILE A 385 -11.55 3.20 -19.01
C ILE A 385 -12.51 2.68 -20.11
N PRO A 386 -12.11 2.49 -21.38
CA PRO A 386 -12.94 1.84 -22.40
C PRO A 386 -13.47 0.46 -22.04
N VAL A 387 -12.70 -0.35 -21.30
CA VAL A 387 -13.10 -1.71 -20.90
C VAL A 387 -14.23 -1.64 -19.87
N ILE A 388 -14.10 -0.78 -18.86
CA ILE A 388 -15.17 -0.51 -17.90
C ILE A 388 -16.39 0.07 -18.64
N ARG A 389 -16.18 1.09 -19.49
CA ARG A 389 -17.23 1.81 -20.24
C ARG A 389 -18.00 0.94 -21.25
N ALA A 390 -17.46 -0.20 -21.66
CA ALA A 390 -18.17 -1.18 -22.50
C ALA A 390 -19.31 -1.88 -21.74
N ASN A 391 -19.17 -2.04 -20.41
CA ASN A 391 -20.15 -2.68 -19.54
C ASN A 391 -20.95 -1.65 -18.72
N ASP A 392 -20.28 -0.64 -18.16
CA ASP A 392 -20.85 0.45 -17.37
C ASP A 392 -20.42 1.84 -17.92
N LYS A 393 -21.34 2.45 -18.66
CA LYS A 393 -21.09 3.66 -19.45
C LYS A 393 -20.84 4.92 -18.63
N ASP A 394 -21.26 4.93 -17.37
CA ASP A 394 -21.29 6.12 -16.53
C ASP A 394 -20.82 5.89 -15.08
N ALA A 395 -20.31 4.69 -14.74
CA ALA A 395 -19.52 4.42 -13.53
C ALA A 395 -18.56 5.55 -13.15
N LEU A 396 -18.44 5.83 -11.86
CA LEU A 396 -17.41 6.72 -11.34
C LEU A 396 -16.07 5.97 -11.32
N ILE A 397 -15.03 6.56 -11.91
CA ILE A 397 -13.69 5.97 -12.00
C ILE A 397 -12.68 6.89 -11.32
N ILE A 398 -11.89 6.36 -10.39
CA ILE A 398 -10.76 7.02 -9.75
C ILE A 398 -9.48 6.53 -10.43
N VAL A 399 -8.57 7.44 -10.76
CA VAL A 399 -7.28 7.14 -11.38
C VAL A 399 -6.16 7.60 -10.46
N GLY A 400 -5.23 6.70 -10.14
CA GLY A 400 -4.01 7.02 -9.40
C GLY A 400 -3.17 8.10 -10.09
N THR A 401 -2.27 8.73 -9.33
CA THR A 401 -1.29 9.68 -9.88
C THR A 401 0.14 9.25 -9.54
N PRO A 402 1.18 9.78 -10.22
CA PRO A 402 2.56 9.48 -9.89
C PRO A 402 2.95 9.80 -8.44
N ASN A 403 4.09 9.24 -8.04
CA ASN A 403 4.69 9.42 -6.72
C ASN A 403 3.76 8.99 -5.58
N TRP A 404 3.26 7.74 -5.65
CA TRP A 404 2.30 7.19 -4.67
C TRP A 404 1.02 8.02 -4.58
N SER A 405 0.42 8.33 -5.74
CA SER A 405 -0.76 9.19 -5.85
C SER A 405 -0.59 10.55 -5.15
N GLN A 406 0.46 11.27 -5.50
CA GLN A 406 0.73 12.62 -4.94
C GLN A 406 0.76 13.72 -5.99
N ASP A 407 1.08 13.40 -7.25
CA ASP A 407 1.31 14.37 -8.32
C ASP A 407 0.01 14.77 -9.06
N VAL A 408 -1.05 15.07 -8.30
CA VAL A 408 -2.33 15.58 -8.84
C VAL A 408 -2.19 16.94 -9.52
N ASP A 409 -1.22 17.76 -9.11
CA ASP A 409 -0.88 19.01 -9.78
C ASP A 409 -0.34 18.77 -11.19
N ILE A 410 0.49 17.75 -11.38
CA ILE A 410 0.98 17.32 -12.69
C ILE A 410 -0.16 16.75 -13.53
N ALA A 411 -0.98 15.86 -12.97
CA ALA A 411 -2.14 15.30 -13.67
C ALA A 411 -3.12 16.39 -14.14
N SER A 412 -3.27 17.48 -13.36
CA SER A 412 -4.14 18.62 -13.70
C SER A 412 -3.70 19.43 -14.93
N GLN A 413 -2.43 19.33 -15.35
CA GLN A 413 -1.94 20.03 -16.55
C GLN A 413 -2.26 19.29 -17.86
N ASP A 414 -2.44 17.97 -17.79
CA ASP A 414 -2.79 17.14 -18.95
C ASP A 414 -3.81 16.04 -18.56
N PRO A 415 -5.03 16.42 -18.11
CA PRO A 415 -6.02 15.47 -17.65
C PRO A 415 -6.45 14.49 -18.74
N ILE A 416 -7.04 13.37 -18.35
CA ILE A 416 -7.73 12.46 -19.26
C ILE A 416 -8.94 13.19 -19.85
N THR A 417 -9.15 13.07 -21.16
CA THR A 417 -10.25 13.75 -21.88
C THR A 417 -11.08 12.76 -22.68
N GLY A 418 -12.31 13.14 -23.05
CA GLY A 418 -13.24 12.30 -23.80
C GLY A 418 -14.07 11.34 -22.94
N TYR A 419 -13.91 11.36 -21.61
CA TYR A 419 -14.71 10.61 -20.65
C TYR A 419 -15.22 11.52 -19.53
N ASP A 420 -16.48 11.33 -19.14
CA ASP A 420 -17.08 11.91 -17.94
C ASP A 420 -16.91 10.96 -16.73
N ASN A 421 -17.26 11.44 -15.53
CA ASN A 421 -17.22 10.69 -14.26
C ASN A 421 -15.83 10.10 -13.93
N ILE A 422 -14.76 10.86 -14.19
CA ILE A 422 -13.38 10.55 -13.81
C ILE A 422 -12.97 11.43 -12.62
N MET A 423 -12.27 10.86 -11.65
CA MET A 423 -11.60 11.55 -10.54
C MET A 423 -10.15 11.08 -10.40
N TYR A 424 -9.34 11.83 -9.66
CA TYR A 424 -7.90 11.61 -9.53
C TYR A 424 -7.55 11.41 -8.05
N ALA A 425 -6.85 10.32 -7.74
CA ALA A 425 -6.45 10.00 -6.38
C ALA A 425 -5.37 10.97 -5.87
N VAL A 426 -5.50 11.39 -4.61
CA VAL A 426 -4.39 11.89 -3.80
C VAL A 426 -4.30 11.11 -2.49
N HIS A 427 -3.14 10.58 -2.16
CA HIS A 427 -2.90 9.86 -0.91
C HIS A 427 -1.99 10.66 0.01
N PHE A 428 -2.30 10.65 1.32
CA PHE A 428 -1.46 11.34 2.30
C PHE A 428 -1.33 10.58 3.62
N TYR A 429 -0.23 10.87 4.31
CA TYR A 429 0.09 10.34 5.63
C TYR A 429 0.54 11.54 6.44
N ALA A 430 -0.31 12.00 7.37
CA ALA A 430 -0.30 13.38 7.85
C ALA A 430 1.01 13.82 8.55
N ALA A 431 1.77 12.89 9.13
CA ALA A 431 3.06 13.20 9.74
C ALA A 431 4.18 13.41 8.71
N THR A 432 4.05 12.86 7.50
CA THR A 432 5.00 13.03 6.38
C THR A 432 4.58 14.17 5.45
N HIS A 433 3.36 14.10 4.92
CA HIS A 433 2.88 14.93 3.82
C HIS A 433 2.13 16.14 4.37
N LYS A 434 2.61 17.36 4.10
CA LYS A 434 2.15 18.60 4.74
C LYS A 434 1.76 19.64 3.69
N ASP A 435 2.14 20.90 3.89
CA ASP A 435 1.77 22.01 2.99
C ASP A 435 2.25 21.82 1.55
N ASP A 436 3.35 21.11 1.34
CA ASP A 436 3.85 20.73 0.03
C ASP A 436 2.79 19.96 -0.77
N LEU A 437 2.24 18.87 -0.21
CA LEU A 437 1.21 18.08 -0.87
C LEU A 437 -0.17 18.76 -0.84
N ARG A 438 -0.53 19.45 0.27
CA ARG A 438 -1.77 20.24 0.33
C ARG A 438 -1.81 21.33 -0.76
N ASN A 439 -0.67 21.91 -1.11
CA ASN A 439 -0.60 22.93 -2.18
C ASN A 439 -0.66 22.31 -3.60
N LYS A 440 -0.19 21.07 -3.80
CA LYS A 440 -0.47 20.31 -5.04
C LYS A 440 -1.97 20.08 -5.21
N VAL A 441 -2.66 19.64 -4.16
CA VAL A 441 -4.13 19.45 -4.16
C VAL A 441 -4.86 20.76 -4.48
N LYS A 442 -4.52 21.87 -3.83
CA LYS A 442 -5.09 23.20 -4.15
C LYS A 442 -4.87 23.58 -5.62
N THR A 443 -3.66 23.37 -6.14
CA THR A 443 -3.32 23.66 -7.54
C THR A 443 -4.14 22.81 -8.52
N ALA A 444 -4.33 21.52 -8.23
CA ALA A 444 -5.16 20.63 -9.04
C ALA A 444 -6.63 21.09 -9.06
N LEU A 445 -7.17 21.48 -7.91
CA LEU A 445 -8.54 22.00 -7.78
C LEU A 445 -8.72 23.35 -8.49
N ASP A 446 -7.76 24.27 -8.38
CA ASP A 446 -7.76 25.56 -9.08
C ASP A 446 -7.72 25.39 -10.62
N ASN A 447 -7.05 24.33 -11.10
CA ASN A 447 -7.07 23.92 -12.51
C ASN A 447 -8.36 23.19 -12.92
N GLY A 448 -9.28 22.92 -11.98
CA GLY A 448 -10.56 22.27 -12.21
C GLY A 448 -10.53 20.74 -12.19
N LEU A 449 -9.45 20.12 -11.67
CA LEU A 449 -9.34 18.67 -11.56
C LEU A 449 -10.18 18.12 -10.39
N PRO A 450 -11.09 17.15 -10.61
CA PRO A 450 -11.82 16.49 -9.52
C PRO A 450 -10.90 15.52 -8.75
N VAL A 451 -10.53 15.89 -7.52
CA VAL A 451 -9.62 15.13 -6.65
C VAL A 451 -10.40 14.30 -5.62
N PHE A 452 -9.94 13.08 -5.35
CA PHE A 452 -10.47 12.16 -4.35
C PHE A 452 -9.33 11.71 -3.42
N VAL A 453 -9.54 11.69 -2.10
CA VAL A 453 -8.55 11.16 -1.13
C VAL A 453 -8.80 9.67 -0.89
N SER A 454 -8.44 8.79 -1.86
CA SER A 454 -8.85 7.37 -1.78
C SER A 454 -8.14 6.60 -0.68
N GLU A 455 -6.98 7.10 -0.25
CA GLU A 455 -6.26 6.61 0.92
C GLU A 455 -5.68 7.75 1.76
N PHE A 456 -5.80 7.66 3.09
CA PHE A 456 -4.97 8.46 3.99
C PHE A 456 -4.82 7.84 5.39
N SER A 457 -3.77 8.22 6.10
CA SER A 457 -3.66 7.98 7.55
C SER A 457 -3.00 9.14 8.31
N LEU A 458 -2.94 9.04 9.63
CA LEU A 458 -2.52 10.14 10.53
C LEU A 458 -1.04 10.08 10.93
N CYS A 459 -0.39 8.93 10.72
CA CYS A 459 1.03 8.71 10.95
C CYS A 459 1.87 9.16 9.75
N ASP A 460 3.14 8.77 9.73
CA ASP A 460 4.02 8.91 8.56
C ASP A 460 3.74 7.81 7.51
N ALA A 461 4.35 7.98 6.34
CA ALA A 461 4.16 7.12 5.16
C ALA A 461 4.57 5.64 5.34
N SER A 462 5.25 5.25 6.43
CA SER A 462 5.45 3.83 6.77
C SER A 462 4.20 3.13 7.31
N GLY A 463 3.16 3.88 7.65
CA GLY A 463 1.96 3.38 8.34
C GLY A 463 2.14 3.13 9.84
N ASN A 464 3.33 3.37 10.43
CA ASN A 464 3.66 2.86 11.76
C ASN A 464 4.46 3.79 12.72
N GLY A 465 4.86 4.99 12.32
CA GLY A 465 5.42 5.97 13.26
C GLY A 465 4.36 6.77 14.02
N GLY A 466 4.71 7.98 14.44
CA GLY A 466 3.87 8.80 15.32
C GLY A 466 2.71 9.49 14.61
N ILE A 467 1.55 9.59 15.28
CA ILE A 467 0.39 10.37 14.82
C ILE A 467 0.70 11.87 14.90
N ASP A 468 0.45 12.60 13.82
CA ASP A 468 0.49 14.07 13.77
C ASP A 468 -0.94 14.63 13.67
N TYR A 469 -1.55 14.87 14.84
CA TYR A 469 -2.92 15.39 14.94
C TYR A 469 -3.06 16.81 14.36
N ASP A 470 -2.07 17.68 14.56
CA ASP A 470 -2.13 19.07 14.09
C ASP A 470 -2.15 19.10 12.55
N SER A 471 -1.26 18.33 11.89
CA SER A 471 -1.26 18.19 10.43
C SER A 471 -2.51 17.47 9.92
N SER A 472 -3.04 16.50 10.69
CA SER A 472 -4.30 15.82 10.36
C SER A 472 -5.49 16.79 10.36
N ASP A 473 -5.55 17.72 11.31
CA ASP A 473 -6.58 18.74 11.39
C ASP A 473 -6.49 19.69 10.19
N GLU A 474 -5.29 20.15 9.81
CA GLU A 474 -5.05 20.96 8.59
C GLU A 474 -5.47 20.23 7.28
N TRP A 475 -5.29 18.91 7.22
CA TRP A 475 -5.80 18.09 6.12
C TRP A 475 -7.33 18.02 6.11
N PHE A 476 -7.97 17.84 7.26
CA PHE A 476 -9.42 17.84 7.36
C PHE A 476 -10.05 19.21 7.11
N GLU A 477 -9.37 20.31 7.42
CA GLU A 477 -9.76 21.65 6.99
C GLU A 477 -9.81 21.72 5.45
N LEU A 478 -8.73 21.34 4.75
CA LEU A 478 -8.67 21.33 3.29
C LEU A 478 -9.78 20.46 2.64
N ILE A 479 -9.99 19.26 3.18
CA ILE A 479 -11.03 18.31 2.76
C ILE A 479 -12.43 18.93 2.89
N ASN A 480 -12.73 19.52 4.04
CA ASN A 480 -14.03 20.14 4.35
C ASN A 480 -14.22 21.51 3.68
N GLU A 481 -13.14 22.17 3.24
CA GLU A 481 -13.19 23.37 2.41
C GLU A 481 -13.57 23.08 0.97
N ASN A 482 -13.03 22.00 0.42
CA ASN A 482 -13.16 21.67 -1.00
C ASN A 482 -14.14 20.53 -1.29
N ASN A 483 -14.88 20.05 -0.27
CA ASN A 483 -15.84 18.95 -0.39
C ASN A 483 -15.20 17.64 -0.91
N LEU A 484 -13.93 17.40 -0.56
CA LEU A 484 -13.20 16.24 -1.03
C LEU A 484 -13.74 14.98 -0.35
N SER A 485 -13.95 13.94 -1.14
CA SER A 485 -14.29 12.61 -0.62
C SER A 485 -13.05 11.89 -0.13
N TYR A 486 -13.19 11.03 0.89
CA TYR A 486 -12.06 10.38 1.54
C TYR A 486 -12.31 8.95 2.02
N SER A 487 -11.23 8.16 2.10
CA SER A 487 -11.21 6.82 2.66
C SER A 487 -9.92 6.59 3.47
N SER A 488 -10.05 6.19 4.74
CA SER A 488 -8.91 6.05 5.67
C SER A 488 -8.28 4.66 5.72
N TRP A 489 -6.95 4.60 5.71
CA TRP A 489 -6.14 3.40 5.90
C TRP A 489 -5.84 3.15 7.39
N SER A 490 -6.16 1.97 7.97
CA SER A 490 -6.98 0.89 7.40
C SER A 490 -7.76 0.03 8.41
N LEU A 491 -8.88 -0.52 7.95
CA LEU A 491 -9.71 -1.46 8.70
C LEU A 491 -9.03 -2.83 8.83
N CYS A 492 -8.15 -2.95 9.82
CA CYS A 492 -7.54 -4.18 10.29
C CYS A 492 -7.10 -4.01 11.76
N ASN A 493 -6.62 -5.10 12.38
CA ASN A 493 -5.93 -5.10 13.68
C ASN A 493 -4.43 -5.43 13.55
N LYS A 494 -3.79 -5.04 12.44
CA LYS A 494 -2.34 -5.11 12.30
C LYS A 494 -1.70 -4.28 13.42
N ASN A 495 -0.55 -4.71 13.95
CA ASN A 495 0.13 -3.99 15.02
C ASN A 495 0.94 -2.80 14.46
N GLU A 496 0.20 -1.82 13.93
CA GLU A 496 0.73 -0.58 13.36
C GLU A 496 -0.16 0.62 13.66
N THR A 497 0.40 1.83 13.60
CA THR A 497 -0.32 3.07 13.95
C THR A 497 -1.51 3.36 13.03
N SER A 498 -1.44 3.01 11.75
CA SER A 498 -2.53 3.26 10.79
C SER A 498 -3.74 2.32 10.97
N ALA A 499 -3.57 1.16 11.61
CA ALA A 499 -4.66 0.21 11.82
C ALA A 499 -5.79 0.85 12.68
N LEU A 500 -7.04 0.79 12.20
CA LEU A 500 -8.19 1.39 12.88
C LEU A 500 -8.63 0.59 14.12
N ILE A 501 -8.35 -0.71 14.15
CA ILE A 501 -8.66 -1.62 15.26
C ILE A 501 -7.36 -1.94 16.01
N LYS A 502 -7.42 -2.04 17.34
CA LYS A 502 -6.25 -2.40 18.16
C LYS A 502 -5.80 -3.83 17.87
N SER A 503 -4.49 -4.04 17.89
CA SER A 503 -3.85 -5.35 17.69
C SER A 503 -4.17 -6.41 18.76
N ASP A 504 -4.73 -6.02 19.91
CA ASP A 504 -5.24 -6.93 20.93
C ASP A 504 -6.76 -7.18 20.88
N SER A 505 -7.48 -6.50 19.99
CA SER A 505 -8.90 -6.79 19.75
C SER A 505 -9.09 -7.96 18.80
N THR A 506 -10.13 -8.76 19.08
CA THR A 506 -10.63 -9.84 18.23
C THR A 506 -11.94 -9.47 17.54
N ALA A 507 -12.35 -8.21 17.60
CA ALA A 507 -13.57 -7.74 16.95
C ALA A 507 -13.34 -7.62 15.44
N THR A 508 -14.19 -8.27 14.65
CA THR A 508 -14.23 -8.18 13.18
C THR A 508 -15.47 -7.41 12.69
N GLY A 509 -16.22 -6.84 13.62
CA GLY A 509 -17.46 -6.07 13.46
C GLY A 509 -17.98 -5.69 14.86
N SER A 510 -19.08 -4.94 14.95
CA SER A 510 -19.66 -4.45 16.21
C SER A 510 -18.63 -3.75 17.13
N PHE A 511 -17.74 -2.95 16.53
CA PHE A 511 -16.58 -2.35 17.19
C PHE A 511 -16.98 -1.39 18.33
N SER A 512 -16.53 -1.66 19.55
CA SER A 512 -16.70 -0.75 20.68
C SER A 512 -15.59 0.31 20.74
N ASP A 513 -15.79 1.38 21.53
CA ASP A 513 -14.73 2.32 21.93
C ASP A 513 -13.46 1.61 22.47
N GLY A 514 -13.62 0.41 23.04
CA GLY A 514 -12.55 -0.41 23.56
C GLY A 514 -11.71 -1.09 22.47
N ASP A 515 -12.27 -1.31 21.28
CA ASP A 515 -11.62 -2.01 20.16
C ASP A 515 -10.83 -1.06 19.25
N LEU A 516 -11.19 0.23 19.22
CA LEU A 516 -10.58 1.20 18.31
C LEU A 516 -9.18 1.63 18.75
N SER A 517 -8.26 1.71 17.80
CA SER A 517 -6.98 2.40 17.97
C SER A 517 -7.21 3.91 18.13
N ASP A 518 -6.14 4.67 18.39
CA ASP A 518 -6.26 6.14 18.45
C ASP A 518 -6.53 6.74 17.06
N THR A 519 -5.96 6.16 16.00
CA THR A 519 -6.32 6.44 14.60
C THR A 519 -7.79 6.11 14.33
N GLY A 520 -8.27 4.94 14.76
CA GLY A 520 -9.67 4.53 14.60
C GLY A 520 -10.67 5.49 15.24
N LYS A 521 -10.39 5.97 16.46
CA LYS A 521 -11.24 6.96 17.15
C LYS A 521 -11.27 8.30 16.43
N TYR A 522 -10.11 8.79 16.02
CA TYR A 522 -10.00 10.07 15.31
C TYR A 522 -10.75 10.01 13.98
N VAL A 523 -10.54 8.97 13.18
CA VAL A 523 -11.21 8.77 11.87
C VAL A 523 -12.71 8.67 12.04
N ARG A 524 -13.21 7.88 12.99
CA ARG A 524 -14.63 7.84 13.35
C ARG A 524 -15.17 9.23 13.66
N ASP A 525 -14.52 9.93 14.58
CA ASP A 525 -15.02 11.22 15.07
C ASP A 525 -15.04 12.27 13.94
N ARG A 526 -14.10 12.22 12.98
CA ARG A 526 -14.14 13.03 11.75
C ARG A 526 -15.26 12.65 10.78
N ILE A 527 -15.56 11.35 10.59
CA ILE A 527 -16.72 10.91 9.79
C ILE A 527 -18.04 11.37 10.44
N MET A 528 -18.14 11.29 11.76
CA MET A 528 -19.27 11.80 12.56
C MET A 528 -19.36 13.34 12.60
N GLY A 529 -18.37 14.08 12.08
CA GLY A 529 -18.35 15.54 12.06
C GLY A 529 -18.14 16.19 13.45
N LYS A 530 -17.34 15.58 14.31
CA LYS A 530 -16.97 16.08 15.65
C LYS A 530 -15.63 16.81 15.67
#